data_AF-A0A0R0FWU3-F1
#
_entry.id   AF-A0A0R0FWU3-F1
#
_cell.length_a   1.000
_cell.length_b   1.000
_cell.length_c   1.000
_cell.angle_alpha   90.00
_cell.angle_beta   90.00
_cell.angle_gamma   90.00
#
_symmetry.space_group_name_H-M   'P 1'
#
loop_
_entity.id
_entity.type
_entity.pdbx_description
1 polymer ?
#
loop_
_entity_poly.entity_id
_entity_poly.type
_entity_poly.pdbx_seq_one_letter_code
_entity_poly.pdbx_strand_id
1 'polypeptide(L)'
;MKGCTNARRIGRGKTTGLSIAKKRRKGATGKLHVIIPADKIVAVGPRTVNFMTEISIIVQQHPPFNVQKWKGVHDVVKERIVMKVMDSFVVDGTSTKHTKEVILDTIKRLH
;
A
#
# COMPACT_ATOMS: atom_id res chain seq x y z
N MET A 1 26.62 37.50 16.55
CA MET A 1 26.53 36.36 15.62
C MET A 1 25.84 35.21 16.34
N LYS A 2 24.55 34.96 16.11
CA LYS A 2 23.81 33.85 16.73
C LYS A 2 23.47 32.82 15.66
N GLY A 3 23.78 31.57 15.99
CA GLY A 3 24.14 30.52 15.05
C GLY A 3 23.00 29.96 14.20
N CYS A 4 23.40 29.50 13.02
CA CYS A 4 22.59 28.68 12.13
C CYS A 4 22.15 27.41 12.85
N THR A 5 20.88 27.32 13.23
CA THR A 5 20.26 26.03 13.56
C THR A 5 19.88 25.36 12.25
N ASN A 6 20.79 24.51 11.76
CA ASN A 6 20.46 23.54 10.72
C ASN A 6 19.43 22.57 11.31
N ALA A 7 18.14 22.92 11.19
CA ALA A 7 17.04 22.01 11.44
C ALA A 7 17.20 20.84 10.45
N ARG A 8 17.87 19.78 10.91
CA ARG A 8 18.08 18.55 10.16
C ARG A 8 16.70 18.08 9.73
N ARG A 9 16.38 18.20 8.43
CA ARG A 9 15.17 17.66 7.83
C ARG A 9 15.13 16.18 8.20
N ILE A 10 14.36 15.82 9.22
CA ILE A 10 14.02 14.43 9.50
C ILE A 10 13.16 14.04 8.30
N GLY A 11 13.80 13.50 7.27
CA GLY A 11 13.09 12.92 6.14
C GLY A 11 12.05 11.95 6.69
N ARG A 12 10.90 11.83 6.02
CA ARG A 12 9.91 10.79 6.30
C ARG A 12 10.57 9.42 6.04
N GLY A 13 11.40 8.96 6.97
CA GLY A 13 12.16 7.72 6.86
C GLY A 13 11.25 6.51 6.98
N LYS A 14 11.83 5.31 6.89
CA LYS A 14 11.19 3.97 6.91
C LYS A 14 10.23 3.67 8.09
N THR A 15 9.91 4.64 8.94
CA THR A 15 9.03 4.49 10.10
C THR A 15 7.60 4.11 9.74
N THR A 16 7.08 4.53 8.58
CA THR A 16 5.72 4.14 8.16
C THR A 16 5.61 2.63 7.98
N GLY A 17 6.57 1.99 7.30
CA GLY A 17 6.59 0.53 7.14
C GLY A 17 6.79 -0.23 8.44
N LEU A 18 7.66 0.27 9.33
CA LEU A 18 7.79 -0.26 10.70
C LEU A 18 6.47 -0.15 11.48
N SER A 19 5.74 0.94 11.33
CA SER A 19 4.44 1.13 11.98
C SER A 19 3.40 0.13 11.46
N ILE A 20 3.39 -0.16 10.16
CA ILE A 20 2.49 -1.15 9.57
C ILE A 20 2.86 -2.56 10.03
N ALA A 21 4.13 -2.93 9.96
CA ALA A 21 4.60 -4.23 10.45
C ALA A 21 4.23 -4.43 11.94
N LYS A 22 4.36 -3.39 12.76
CA LYS A 22 3.93 -3.43 14.17
C LYS A 22 2.41 -3.59 14.31
N LYS A 23 1.61 -2.92 13.48
CA LYS A 23 0.14 -3.08 13.46
C LYS A 23 -0.26 -4.49 13.04
N ARG A 24 0.41 -5.09 12.07
CA ARG A 24 0.22 -6.48 11.64
C ARG A 24 0.45 -7.44 12.81
N ARG A 25 1.59 -7.33 13.49
CA ARG A 25 1.93 -8.17 14.67
C ARG A 25 0.95 -8.06 15.84
N LYS A 26 0.21 -6.95 15.96
CA LYS A 26 -0.80 -6.77 17.02
C LYS A 26 -2.16 -7.42 16.68
N GLY A 27 -2.44 -7.71 15.41
CA GLY A 27 -3.67 -8.36 15.00
C GLY A 27 -3.56 -9.88 15.15
N ALA A 28 -4.63 -10.54 15.60
CA ALA A 28 -4.65 -11.99 15.81
C ALA A 28 -4.25 -12.80 14.56
N THR A 29 -4.54 -12.27 13.36
CA THR A 29 -4.24 -12.92 12.08
C THR A 29 -2.96 -12.42 11.41
N GLY A 30 -2.29 -11.39 11.93
CA GLY A 30 -1.18 -10.74 11.23
C GLY A 30 -1.59 -9.88 10.02
N LYS A 31 -2.89 -9.78 9.72
CA LYS A 31 -3.44 -9.08 8.56
C LYS A 31 -4.12 -7.78 8.97
N LEU A 32 -4.14 -6.80 8.07
CA LEU A 32 -4.84 -5.54 8.28
C LEU A 32 -6.29 -5.64 7.79
N HIS A 33 -7.25 -5.13 8.54
CA HIS A 33 -8.63 -4.98 8.04
C HIS A 33 -8.74 -3.77 7.13
N VAL A 34 -9.43 -3.94 5.99
CA VAL A 34 -9.81 -2.88 5.07
C VAL A 34 -11.26 -3.08 4.62
N ILE A 35 -12.01 -1.98 4.53
CA ILE A 35 -13.37 -1.97 4.01
C ILE A 35 -13.30 -1.46 2.58
N ILE A 36 -13.76 -2.26 1.63
CA ILE A 36 -13.90 -1.86 0.23
C ILE A 36 -15.38 -2.01 -0.11
N PRO A 37 -16.13 -0.92 -0.31
CA PRO A 37 -17.53 -1.00 -0.70
C PRO A 37 -17.67 -1.56 -2.11
N ALA A 38 -18.69 -2.37 -2.37
CA ALA A 38 -18.93 -2.97 -3.68
C ALA A 38 -19.21 -1.93 -4.78
N ASP A 39 -19.76 -0.78 -4.40
CA ASP A 39 -20.11 0.34 -5.28
C ASP A 39 -18.93 1.30 -5.55
N LYS A 40 -17.78 1.12 -4.90
CA LYS A 40 -16.66 2.06 -4.95
C LYS A 40 -15.34 1.40 -5.32
N ILE A 41 -14.57 2.08 -6.18
CA ILE A 41 -13.19 1.70 -6.54
C ILE A 41 -12.19 2.30 -5.54
N VAL A 42 -12.50 2.28 -4.25
CA VAL A 42 -11.67 2.89 -3.21
C VAL A 42 -11.90 2.24 -1.85
N ALA A 43 -10.81 2.00 -1.12
CA ALA A 43 -10.85 1.57 0.26
C ALA A 43 -11.32 2.70 1.19
N VAL A 44 -12.28 2.41 2.05
CA VAL A 44 -12.89 3.38 2.98
C VAL A 44 -12.61 3.04 4.45
N GLY A 45 -12.84 4.03 5.30
CA GLY A 45 -12.75 3.90 6.76
C GLY A 45 -11.41 4.32 7.36
N PRO A 46 -11.24 4.14 8.68
CA PRO A 46 -10.10 4.68 9.41
C PRO A 46 -8.75 4.03 9.06
N ARG A 47 -8.78 2.88 8.35
CA ARG A 47 -7.58 2.11 8.00
C ARG A 47 -7.11 2.33 6.56
N THR A 48 -7.76 3.19 5.77
CA THR A 48 -7.37 3.48 4.38
C THR A 48 -5.91 3.95 4.25
N VAL A 49 -5.41 4.75 5.20
CA VAL A 49 -4.01 5.20 5.18
C VAL A 49 -3.04 4.01 5.32
N ASN A 50 -3.39 3.01 6.14
CA ASN A 50 -2.57 1.81 6.27
C ASN A 50 -2.59 0.98 4.98
N PHE A 51 -3.76 0.90 4.33
CA PHE A 51 -3.93 0.22 3.05
C PHE A 51 -3.04 0.83 1.97
N MET A 52 -3.12 2.16 1.78
CA MET A 52 -2.28 2.91 0.84
C MET A 52 -0.78 2.75 1.14
N THR A 53 -0.41 2.81 2.42
CA THR A 53 0.99 2.68 2.85
C THR A 53 1.53 1.29 2.50
N GLU A 54 0.75 0.24 2.78
CA GLU A 54 1.19 -1.13 2.49
C GLU A 54 1.31 -1.41 0.99
N ILE A 55 0.36 -0.91 0.20
CA ILE A 55 0.45 -0.98 -1.26
C ILE A 55 1.76 -0.32 -1.73
N SER A 56 2.03 0.89 -1.26
CA SER A 56 3.26 1.61 -1.64
C SER A 56 4.52 0.84 -1.24
N ILE A 57 4.55 0.24 -0.03
CA ILE A 57 5.69 -0.59 0.42
C ILE A 57 5.86 -1.81 -0.47
N ILE A 58 4.79 -2.52 -0.80
CA ILE A 58 4.85 -3.73 -1.63
C ILE A 58 5.29 -3.38 -3.05
N VAL A 59 4.78 -2.30 -3.64
CA VAL A 59 5.20 -1.83 -4.97
C VAL A 59 6.68 -1.47 -4.97
N GLN A 60 7.16 -0.77 -3.93
CA GLN A 60 8.59 -0.44 -3.80
C GLN A 60 9.49 -1.67 -3.61
N GLN A 61 8.98 -2.74 -2.99
CA GLN A 61 9.70 -4.01 -2.84
C GLN A 61 9.73 -4.85 -4.12
N HIS A 62 8.83 -4.57 -5.08
CA HIS A 62 8.76 -5.23 -6.37
C HIS A 62 8.95 -4.19 -7.48
N PRO A 63 10.12 -3.51 -7.54
CA PRO A 63 10.35 -2.44 -8.48
C PRO A 63 10.21 -2.99 -9.90
N PRO A 64 9.42 -2.33 -10.77
CA PRO A 64 9.33 -2.72 -12.16
C PRO A 64 10.65 -2.37 -12.84
N PHE A 65 11.47 -3.39 -13.14
CA PHE A 65 12.75 -3.22 -13.82
C PHE A 65 12.53 -2.55 -15.19
N ASN A 66 13.22 -1.44 -15.44
CA ASN A 66 13.20 -0.67 -16.70
C ASN A 66 11.84 -0.09 -17.13
N VAL A 67 10.93 0.19 -16.20
CA VAL A 67 9.62 0.76 -16.54
C VAL A 67 9.42 2.11 -15.85
N GLN A 68 9.31 3.19 -16.64
CA GLN A 68 9.05 4.54 -16.10
C GLN A 68 7.59 4.75 -15.66
N LYS A 69 6.64 4.02 -16.24
CA LYS A 69 5.19 4.22 -16.02
C LYS A 69 4.52 2.91 -15.64
N TRP A 70 3.55 2.95 -14.73
CA TRP A 70 2.77 1.77 -14.30
C TRP A 70 2.14 1.00 -15.47
N LYS A 71 1.73 1.70 -16.53
CA LYS A 71 1.17 1.09 -17.75
C LYS A 71 2.12 0.10 -18.43
N GLY A 72 3.44 0.32 -18.36
CA GLY A 72 4.44 -0.57 -18.96
C GLY A 72 4.85 -1.75 -18.08
N VAL A 73 4.34 -1.84 -16.85
CA VAL A 73 4.67 -2.93 -15.95
C VAL A 73 4.04 -4.21 -16.48
N HIS A 74 4.84 -5.26 -16.59
CA HIS A 74 4.37 -6.56 -17.07
C HIS A 74 3.24 -7.08 -16.18
N ASP A 75 2.19 -7.65 -16.77
CA ASP A 75 1.01 -8.08 -16.01
C ASP A 75 1.36 -9.15 -14.96
N VAL A 76 2.34 -10.00 -15.23
CA VAL A 76 2.89 -10.96 -14.25
C VAL A 76 3.39 -10.27 -12.97
N VAL A 77 4.01 -9.09 -13.09
CA VAL A 77 4.49 -8.32 -11.93
C VAL A 77 3.31 -7.66 -11.22
N LYS A 78 2.35 -7.10 -11.97
CA LYS A 78 1.13 -6.52 -11.39
C LYS A 78 0.37 -7.57 -10.57
N GLU A 79 0.23 -8.78 -11.09
CA GLU A 79 -0.45 -9.87 -10.41
C GLU A 79 0.28 -10.31 -9.14
N ARG A 80 1.62 -10.42 -9.19
CA ARG A 80 2.41 -10.69 -7.97
C ARG A 80 2.20 -9.63 -6.89
N ILE A 81 2.18 -8.35 -7.29
CA ILE A 81 1.91 -7.24 -6.36
C ILE A 81 0.50 -7.36 -5.78
N VAL A 82 -0.51 -7.58 -6.61
CA VAL A 82 -1.90 -7.77 -6.15
C VAL A 82 -1.99 -8.94 -5.16
N MET A 83 -1.41 -10.10 -5.46
CA MET A 83 -1.45 -11.25 -4.55
C MET A 83 -0.80 -10.93 -3.20
N LYS A 84 0.35 -10.26 -3.19
CA LYS A 84 1.03 -9.83 -1.95
C LYS A 84 0.19 -8.85 -1.14
N VAL A 85 -0.48 -7.92 -1.80
CA VAL A 85 -1.40 -6.97 -1.16
C VAL A 85 -2.57 -7.75 -0.58
N MET A 86 -3.25 -8.59 -1.37
CA MET A 86 -4.40 -9.37 -0.89
C MET A 86 -4.06 -10.29 0.29
N ASP A 87 -2.89 -10.92 0.29
CA ASP A 87 -2.45 -11.72 1.43
C ASP A 87 -2.25 -10.88 2.71
N SER A 88 -1.98 -9.58 2.55
CA SER A 88 -1.74 -8.67 3.66
C SER A 88 -2.99 -8.12 4.34
N PHE A 89 -4.15 -8.27 3.71
CA PHE A 89 -5.41 -7.71 4.20
C PHE A 89 -6.47 -8.78 4.44
N VAL A 90 -7.33 -8.51 5.42
CA VAL A 90 -8.68 -9.08 5.48
C VAL A 90 -9.60 -8.04 4.86
N VAL A 91 -10.28 -8.42 3.78
CA VAL A 91 -11.17 -7.54 3.03
C VAL A 91 -12.60 -7.93 3.36
N ASP A 92 -13.32 -7.03 3.99
CA ASP A 92 -14.71 -7.27 4.37
C ASP A 92 -15.63 -6.97 3.17
N GLY A 93 -16.49 -7.94 2.82
CA GLY A 93 -17.73 -7.69 2.08
C GLY A 93 -17.64 -7.52 0.55
N THR A 94 -16.57 -7.95 -0.14
CA THR A 94 -16.52 -7.88 -1.62
C THR A 94 -15.89 -9.08 -2.31
N SER A 95 -16.20 -9.22 -3.60
CA SER A 95 -15.59 -10.19 -4.52
C SER A 95 -14.08 -9.94 -4.65
N THR A 96 -13.32 -11.03 -4.77
CA THR A 96 -11.88 -11.03 -5.09
C THR A 96 -11.56 -10.20 -6.33
N LYS A 97 -12.45 -10.22 -7.35
CA LYS A 97 -12.26 -9.46 -8.59
C LYS A 97 -12.33 -7.95 -8.34
N HIS A 98 -13.35 -7.49 -7.62
CA HIS A 98 -13.51 -6.07 -7.26
C HIS A 98 -12.33 -5.57 -6.43
N THR A 99 -11.88 -6.38 -5.46
CA THR A 99 -10.70 -6.07 -4.66
C THR A 99 -9.45 -5.90 -5.52
N LYS A 100 -9.21 -6.81 -6.49
CA LYS A 100 -8.09 -6.71 -7.44
C LYS A 100 -8.17 -5.41 -8.26
N GLU A 101 -9.37 -5.04 -8.74
CA GLU A 101 -9.58 -3.79 -9.48
C GLU A 101 -9.27 -2.56 -8.61
N VAL A 102 -9.75 -2.52 -7.36
CA VAL A 102 -9.44 -1.42 -6.42
C VAL A 102 -7.95 -1.31 -6.14
N ILE A 103 -7.24 -2.43 -5.94
CA ILE A 103 -5.80 -2.44 -5.71
C ILE A 103 -5.06 -1.89 -6.94
N LEU A 104 -5.40 -2.35 -8.14
CA LEU A 104 -4.76 -1.90 -9.38
C LEU A 104 -5.01 -0.41 -9.65
N ASP A 105 -6.23 0.07 -9.44
CA ASP A 105 -6.57 1.49 -9.57
C ASP A 105 -5.82 2.34 -8.52
N THR A 106 -5.73 1.84 -7.29
CA THR A 106 -4.97 2.50 -6.22
C THR A 106 -3.49 2.62 -6.57
N ILE A 107 -2.86 1.57 -7.09
CA ILE A 107 -1.45 1.60 -7.52
C ILE A 107 -1.26 2.60 -8.67
N LYS A 108 -2.17 2.60 -9.65
CA LYS A 108 -2.14 3.53 -10.77
C LYS A 108 -2.27 5.00 -10.32
N ARG A 109 -2.94 5.29 -9.21
CA ARG A 109 -3.00 6.65 -8.65
C ARG A 109 -1.72 7.06 -7.91
N LEU A 110 -0.91 6.09 -7.49
CA LEU A 110 0.35 6.32 -6.79
C LEU A 110 1.54 6.53 -7.76
N HIS A 111 1.44 6.08 -9.02
CA HIS A 111 2.52 6.07 -10.03
C HIS A 111 2.02 6.38 -11.44
#